data_AF-A0A822DFS4-F1
#
_entry.id   AF-A0A822DFS4-F1
#
_cell.length_a   1.000
_cell.length_b   1.000
_cell.length_c   1.000
_cell.angle_alpha   90.00
_cell.angle_beta   90.00
_cell.angle_gamma   90.00
#
_symmetry.space_group_name_H-M   'P 1'
#
loop_
_entity.id
_entity.type
_entity.pdbx_description
1 polymer ?
#
loop_
_entity_poly.entity_id
_entity_poly.type
_entity_poly.pdbx_seq_one_letter_code
_entity_poly.pdbx_strand_id
1 'polypeptide(L)'
;MASTLSSTDIDFENFGHKVYLTVSQNNKNQNFFLSPASIALAMAMCAAGAQNETLNQILHVLDVASIEQLAKTAEQIMRIFSIVDNDTQVKLKLANRLYGQKTYKLQKDYLSLVQSSFKADIKLEDFENDSTH
;
A
#
# COMPACT_ATOMS: atom_id res chain seq x y z
N MET A 1 8.78 -7.35 -27.50
CA MET A 1 10.03 -7.04 -26.77
C MET A 1 9.69 -7.00 -25.30
N ALA A 2 9.99 -8.07 -24.57
CA ALA A 2 9.85 -8.10 -23.12
C ALA A 2 10.98 -7.23 -22.56
N SER A 3 10.65 -6.06 -22.03
CA SER A 3 11.60 -5.27 -21.27
C SER A 3 11.90 -6.06 -20.00
N THR A 4 13.10 -6.64 -19.96
CA THR A 4 13.73 -7.21 -18.78
C THR A 4 13.59 -6.20 -17.64
N LEU A 5 12.80 -6.53 -16.62
CA LEU A 5 12.82 -5.84 -15.33
C LEU A 5 14.26 -5.88 -14.83
N SER A 6 14.89 -4.73 -14.76
CA SER A 6 16.30 -4.62 -14.41
C SER A 6 16.49 -5.12 -12.97
N SER A 7 17.58 -5.85 -12.73
CA SER A 7 17.92 -6.55 -11.49
C SER A 7 18.29 -5.62 -10.31
N THR A 8 17.65 -4.45 -10.22
CA THR A 8 17.79 -3.47 -9.14
C THR A 8 16.44 -3.02 -8.57
N ASP A 9 15.34 -3.61 -9.02
CA ASP A 9 14.00 -3.14 -8.73
C ASP A 9 13.22 -4.18 -7.88
N ILE A 10 12.91 -3.78 -6.63
CA ILE A 10 11.78 -4.21 -5.78
C ILE A 10 12.02 -5.40 -4.83
N ASP A 11 12.21 -5.11 -3.53
CA ASP A 11 12.21 -6.08 -2.41
C ASP A 11 10.79 -6.59 -2.03
N PHE A 12 9.76 -6.28 -2.83
CA PHE A 12 8.39 -6.73 -2.55
C PHE A 12 8.17 -8.22 -2.86
N GLU A 13 9.04 -8.85 -3.64
CA GLU A 13 8.97 -10.31 -3.84
C GLU A 13 9.16 -11.03 -2.49
N ASN A 14 10.16 -10.60 -1.72
CA ASN A 14 10.41 -11.11 -0.37
C ASN A 14 9.25 -10.80 0.58
N PHE A 15 8.74 -9.56 0.57
CA PHE A 15 7.56 -9.20 1.37
C PHE A 15 6.35 -10.09 1.02
N GLY A 16 6.05 -10.28 -0.26
CA GLY A 16 4.94 -11.11 -0.71
C GLY A 16 5.08 -12.57 -0.29
N HIS A 17 6.29 -13.13 -0.40
CA HIS A 17 6.61 -14.47 0.12
C HIS A 17 6.41 -14.55 1.64
N LYS A 18 6.93 -13.60 2.41
CA LYS A 18 6.78 -13.55 3.87
C LYS A 18 5.30 -13.49 4.29
N VAL A 19 4.49 -12.63 3.65
CA VAL A 19 3.05 -12.53 3.90
C VAL A 19 2.34 -13.84 3.56
N TYR A 20 2.60 -14.40 2.38
CA TYR A 20 1.99 -15.66 1.96
C TYR A 20 2.28 -16.79 2.94
N LEU A 21 3.55 -16.98 3.32
CA LEU A 21 3.94 -18.03 4.27
C LEU A 21 3.29 -17.84 5.64
N THR A 22 3.26 -16.60 6.14
CA THR A 22 2.64 -16.26 7.43
C THR A 22 1.15 -16.56 7.43
N VAL A 23 0.42 -16.15 6.39
CA VAL A 23 -1.02 -16.39 6.29
C VAL A 23 -1.32 -17.88 6.07
N SER A 24 -0.53 -18.57 5.24
CA SER A 24 -0.67 -20.00 4.95
C SER A 24 -0.53 -20.86 6.22
N GLN A 25 0.47 -20.56 7.06
CA GLN A 25 0.69 -21.29 8.32
C GLN A 25 -0.49 -21.18 9.29
N ASN A 26 -1.20 -20.04 9.26
CA ASN A 26 -2.35 -19.76 10.11
C ASN A 26 -3.68 -20.29 9.54
N ASN A 27 -3.73 -20.66 8.25
CA ASN A 27 -4.94 -21.07 7.53
C ASN A 27 -4.78 -22.48 6.93
N LYS A 28 -4.21 -23.41 7.69
CA LYS A 28 -4.02 -24.81 7.24
C LYS A 28 -5.34 -25.42 6.80
N ASN A 29 -5.35 -26.05 5.62
CA ASN A 29 -6.51 -26.68 5.00
C ASN A 29 -7.69 -25.74 4.70
N GLN A 30 -7.45 -24.42 4.62
CA GLN A 30 -8.44 -23.44 4.22
C GLN A 30 -7.98 -22.70 2.95
N ASN A 31 -8.95 -22.27 2.15
CA ASN A 31 -8.65 -21.44 0.99
C ASN A 31 -8.39 -20.00 1.46
N PHE A 32 -7.32 -19.40 0.98
CA PHE A 32 -7.05 -17.98 1.16
C PHE A 32 -6.50 -17.39 -0.13
N PHE A 33 -6.76 -16.10 -0.33
CA PHE A 33 -6.24 -15.31 -1.44
C PHE A 33 -5.92 -13.93 -0.90
N LEU A 34 -4.81 -13.34 -1.35
CA LEU A 34 -4.36 -12.03 -0.90
C LEU A 34 -3.57 -11.33 -2.00
N SER A 35 -3.48 -10.01 -1.90
CA SER A 35 -2.68 -9.16 -2.80
C SER A 35 -1.57 -8.49 -2.00
N PRO A 36 -0.33 -8.99 -2.05
CA PRO A 36 0.79 -8.38 -1.33
C PRO A 36 1.04 -6.94 -1.77
N ALA A 37 0.91 -6.65 -3.07
CA ALA A 37 1.05 -5.31 -3.61
C ALA A 37 0.02 -4.33 -3.02
N SER A 38 -1.25 -4.75 -2.87
CA SER A 38 -2.26 -3.91 -2.23
C SER A 38 -1.97 -3.65 -0.76
N ILE A 39 -1.53 -4.67 -0.01
CA ILE A 39 -1.18 -4.54 1.41
C ILE A 39 -0.02 -3.57 1.57
N ALA A 40 1.03 -3.72 0.77
CA ALA A 40 2.21 -2.88 0.90
C ALA A 40 1.98 -1.44 0.42
N LEU A 41 1.11 -1.19 -0.57
CA LEU A 41 0.66 0.18 -0.88
C LEU A 41 -0.09 0.81 0.31
N ALA A 42 -0.94 0.05 1.00
CA ALA A 42 -1.60 0.54 2.21
C ALA A 42 -0.59 0.86 3.32
N MET A 43 0.38 -0.03 3.56
CA MET A 43 1.45 0.20 4.53
C MET A 43 2.35 1.38 4.15
N ALA A 44 2.58 1.63 2.86
CA ALA A 44 3.33 2.78 2.39
C ALA A 44 2.60 4.11 2.64
N MET A 45 1.27 4.14 2.49
CA MET A 45 0.46 5.29 2.90
C MET A 45 0.50 5.53 4.42
N CYS A 46 0.58 4.45 5.21
CA CYS A 46 0.79 4.56 6.66
C CYS A 46 2.19 5.09 6.99
N ALA A 47 3.24 4.58 6.32
CA ALA A 47 4.62 5.03 6.50
C ALA A 47 4.78 6.52 6.20
N ALA A 48 4.12 7.01 5.15
CA ALA A 48 4.10 8.42 4.77
C ALA A 48 3.56 9.35 5.86
N GLY A 49 2.72 8.85 6.76
CA GLY A 49 2.17 9.61 7.90
C GLY A 49 2.83 9.27 9.25
N ALA A 50 3.72 8.29 9.28
CA ALA A 50 4.38 7.80 10.48
C ALA A 50 5.73 8.49 10.71
N GLN A 51 6.21 8.47 11.95
CA GLN A 51 7.53 8.97 12.33
C GLN A 51 8.17 8.04 13.37
N ASN A 52 9.48 8.20 13.58
CA ASN A 52 10.24 7.53 14.63
C ASN A 52 10.06 6.01 14.61
N GLU A 53 9.76 5.40 15.76
CA GLU A 53 9.63 3.96 15.92
C GLU A 53 8.55 3.36 15.02
N THR A 54 7.40 4.02 14.88
CA THR A 54 6.31 3.55 14.02
C THR A 54 6.76 3.48 12.56
N LEU A 55 7.46 4.51 12.08
CA LEU A 55 8.03 4.49 10.73
C LEU A 55 9.03 3.35 10.58
N ASN A 56 9.95 3.20 11.54
CA ASN A 56 10.99 2.17 11.49
C ASN A 56 10.41 0.75 11.47
N GLN A 57 9.35 0.49 12.24
CA GLN A 57 8.66 -0.80 12.24
C GLN A 57 8.01 -1.10 10.89
N ILE A 58 7.36 -0.10 10.26
CA ILE A 58 6.75 -0.28 8.95
C ILE A 58 7.83 -0.57 7.89
N LEU A 59 8.91 0.21 7.86
CA LEU A 59 10.02 0.01 6.92
C LEU A 59 10.64 -1.38 7.09
N HIS A 60 10.84 -1.83 8.33
CA HIS A 60 11.38 -3.16 8.64
C HIS A 60 10.49 -4.30 8.14
N VAL A 61 9.17 -4.21 8.36
CA VAL A 61 8.22 -5.25 7.90
C VAL A 61 8.17 -5.32 6.37
N LEU A 62 8.27 -4.17 5.70
CA LEU A 62 8.29 -4.08 4.24
C LEU A 62 9.65 -4.39 3.61
N ASP A 63 10.69 -4.60 4.42
CA ASP A 63 12.06 -4.85 3.99
C ASP A 63 12.62 -3.73 3.09
N VAL A 64 12.38 -2.47 3.48
CA VAL A 64 12.85 -1.29 2.74
C VAL A 64 13.78 -0.45 3.61
N ALA A 65 14.84 0.08 3.01
CA ALA A 65 15.88 0.78 3.77
C ALA A 65 15.47 2.21 4.17
N SER A 66 14.54 2.84 3.42
CA SER A 66 14.12 4.22 3.67
C SER A 66 12.74 4.54 3.11
N ILE A 67 12.19 5.68 3.53
CA ILE A 67 10.91 6.19 3.03
C ILE A 67 10.99 6.58 1.55
N GLU A 68 12.15 7.05 1.07
CA GLU A 68 12.38 7.38 -0.34
C GLU A 68 12.38 6.12 -1.21
N GLN A 69 12.98 5.02 -0.73
CA GLN A 69 12.94 3.74 -1.43
C GLN A 69 11.50 3.19 -1.47
N LEU A 70 10.77 3.31 -0.36
CA LEU A 70 9.37 2.91 -0.30
C LEU A 70 8.49 3.72 -1.26
N ALA A 71 8.70 5.03 -1.35
CA ALA A 71 7.99 5.91 -2.27
C ALA A 71 8.25 5.52 -3.74
N LYS A 72 9.52 5.33 -4.12
CA LYS A 72 9.88 4.85 -5.48
C LYS A 72 9.21 3.53 -5.83
N THR A 73 9.17 2.61 -4.86
CA THR A 73 8.56 1.30 -5.06
C THR A 73 7.04 1.41 -5.22
N ALA A 74 6.38 2.24 -4.40
CA ALA A 74 4.96 2.52 -4.53
C ALA A 74 4.63 3.15 -5.90
N GLU A 75 5.44 4.11 -6.37
CA GLU A 75 5.29 4.72 -7.70
C GLU A 75 5.40 3.67 -8.83
N GLN A 76 6.36 2.75 -8.73
CA GLN A 76 6.51 1.66 -9.71
C GLN A 76 5.28 0.76 -9.74
N ILE A 77 4.74 0.36 -8.58
CA ILE A 77 3.52 -0.47 -8.49
C ILE A 77 2.33 0.28 -9.07
N MET A 78 2.14 1.55 -8.69
CA MET A 78 1.06 2.39 -9.21
C MET A 78 1.15 2.56 -10.73
N ARG A 79 2.37 2.68 -11.28
CA ARG A 79 2.60 2.74 -12.72
C ARG A 79 2.21 1.43 -13.41
N ILE A 80 2.66 0.28 -12.89
CA ILE A 80 2.32 -1.04 -13.45
C ILE A 80 0.80 -1.22 -13.44
N PHE A 81 0.15 -0.91 -12.33
CA PHE A 81 -1.30 -1.05 -12.20
C PHE A 81 -2.05 -0.14 -13.16
N SER A 82 -1.58 1.10 -13.33
CA SER A 82 -2.14 2.02 -14.31
C SER A 82 -1.98 1.52 -15.74
N ILE A 83 -0.90 0.82 -16.09
CA ILE A 83 -0.72 0.23 -17.42
C ILE A 83 -1.73 -0.91 -17.62
N VAL A 84 -1.84 -1.80 -16.64
CA VAL A 84 -2.74 -2.97 -16.70
C VAL A 84 -4.22 -2.56 -16.71
N ASP A 85 -4.61 -1.53 -15.96
CA ASP A 85 -6.00 -1.05 -15.95
C ASP A 85 -6.44 -0.40 -17.29
N ASN A 86 -5.47 0.08 -18.09
CA ASN A 86 -5.72 0.60 -19.43
C ASN A 86 -5.66 -0.49 -20.53
N ASP A 87 -5.43 -1.75 -20.17
CA ASP A 87 -5.48 -2.87 -21.10
C ASP A 87 -6.92 -3.20 -21.49
N THR A 88 -7.15 -3.64 -22.73
CA THR A 88 -8.50 -3.94 -23.24
C THR A 88 -8.99 -5.34 -22.88
N GLN A 89 -8.10 -6.23 -22.46
CA GLN A 89 -8.36 -7.63 -22.13
C GLN A 89 -8.29 -7.90 -20.63
N VAL A 90 -7.52 -7.09 -19.88
CA VAL A 90 -7.37 -7.21 -18.43
C VAL A 90 -8.02 -6.02 -17.73
N LYS A 91 -8.81 -6.28 -16.69
CA LYS A 91 -9.37 -5.24 -15.82
C LYS A 91 -8.74 -5.35 -14.45
N LEU A 92 -8.02 -4.30 -14.04
CA LEU A 92 -7.38 -4.24 -12.72
C LEU A 92 -7.72 -2.92 -12.03
N LYS A 93 -8.66 -2.97 -11.10
CA LYS A 93 -9.03 -1.78 -10.31
C LYS A 93 -8.29 -1.78 -8.97
N LEU A 94 -7.58 -0.69 -8.71
CA LEU A 94 -7.04 -0.38 -7.39
C LEU A 94 -7.85 0.79 -6.80
N ALA A 95 -8.52 0.54 -5.68
CA ALA A 95 -9.31 1.54 -4.96
C ALA A 95 -8.77 1.68 -3.54
N ASN A 96 -7.81 2.58 -3.35
CA ASN A 96 -7.32 2.94 -2.03
C ASN A 96 -8.07 4.18 -1.54
N ARG A 97 -8.60 4.12 -0.32
CA ARG A 97 -9.18 5.27 0.35
C ARG A 97 -8.78 5.27 1.82
N LEU A 98 -8.29 6.41 2.27
CA LEU A 98 -8.03 6.65 3.68
C LEU A 98 -9.27 7.26 4.31
N TYR A 99 -9.77 6.64 5.36
CA TYR A 99 -10.85 7.21 6.17
C TYR A 99 -10.28 7.71 7.49
N GLY A 100 -10.57 8.95 7.83
CA GLY A 100 -10.13 9.58 9.08
C GLY A 100 -11.31 10.13 9.86
N GLN A 101 -11.17 10.24 11.19
CA GLN A 101 -12.19 10.89 12.01
C GLN A 101 -12.21 12.40 11.73
N LYS A 102 -13.39 12.98 11.50
CA LYS A 102 -13.56 14.37 11.04
C LYS A 102 -13.05 15.42 12.01
N THR A 103 -12.93 15.09 13.29
CA THR A 103 -12.40 15.98 14.32
C THR A 103 -10.87 16.08 14.26
N TYR A 104 -10.20 15.13 13.60
CA TYR A 104 -8.75 15.16 13.43
C TYR A 104 -8.31 16.07 12.28
N LYS A 105 -7.32 16.91 12.56
CA LYS A 105 -6.67 17.76 11.58
C LYS A 105 -5.47 17.06 10.97
N LEU A 106 -5.66 16.45 9.81
CA LEU A 106 -4.58 15.87 9.02
C LEU A 106 -3.71 16.96 8.39
N GLN A 107 -2.40 16.72 8.35
CA GLN A 107 -1.43 17.65 7.77
C GLN A 107 -1.62 17.74 6.25
N LYS A 108 -1.65 18.95 5.69
CA LYS A 108 -1.89 19.17 4.25
C LYS A 108 -0.85 18.48 3.37
N ASP A 109 0.40 18.47 3.80
CA ASP A 109 1.49 17.85 3.05
C ASP A 109 1.30 16.33 2.96
N TYR A 110 0.85 15.70 4.06
CA TYR A 110 0.48 14.28 4.05
C TYR A 110 -0.68 14.00 3.10
N LEU A 111 -1.75 14.81 3.16
CA LEU A 111 -2.90 14.66 2.25
C LEU A 111 -2.48 14.75 0.78
N SER A 112 -1.62 15.72 0.46
CA SER A 112 -1.11 15.95 -0.90
C SER A 112 -0.24 14.80 -1.39
N LEU A 113 0.60 14.25 -0.51
CA LEU A 113 1.43 13.08 -0.79
C LEU A 113 0.58 11.84 -1.07
N VAL A 114 -0.42 11.56 -0.23
CA VAL A 114 -1.32 10.41 -0.39
C VAL A 114 -2.10 10.48 -1.71
N GLN A 115 -2.63 11.65 -2.05
CA GLN A 115 -3.36 11.84 -3.32
C GLN A 115 -2.44 11.71 -4.54
N SER A 116 -1.25 12.32 -4.51
CA SER A 116 -0.36 12.36 -5.68
C SER A 116 0.38 11.04 -5.91
N SER A 117 0.93 10.41 -4.87
CA SER A 117 1.75 9.20 -5.00
C SER A 117 0.92 7.91 -5.02
N PHE A 118 -0.25 7.88 -4.36
CA PHE A 118 -1.04 6.65 -4.20
C PHE A 118 -2.39 6.68 -4.91
N LYS A 119 -2.75 7.81 -5.54
CA LYS A 119 -4.07 8.07 -6.14
C LYS A 119 -5.22 7.72 -5.19
N ALA A 120 -4.99 7.87 -3.89
CA ALA A 120 -5.93 7.50 -2.86
C ALA A 120 -6.75 8.72 -2.44
N ASP A 121 -8.07 8.54 -2.36
CA ASP A 121 -8.95 9.55 -1.79
C ASP A 121 -8.81 9.56 -0.26
N ILE A 122 -9.08 10.72 0.34
CA ILE A 122 -9.17 10.86 1.79
C ILE A 122 -10.57 11.34 2.13
N LYS A 123 -11.26 10.58 2.98
CA LYS A 123 -12.61 10.91 3.45
C LYS A 123 -12.61 11.05 4.96
N LEU A 124 -13.07 12.20 5.43
CA LEU A 124 -13.26 12.45 6.85
C LEU A 124 -14.69 12.09 7.23
N GLU A 125 -14.84 11.11 8.13
CA GLU A 125 -16.12 10.57 8.61
C GLU A 125 -16.30 10.83 10.10
N ASP A 126 -17.51 10.66 10.63
CA ASP A 126 -17.78 10.81 12.07
C ASP A 126 -17.89 9.46 12.78
N PHE A 127 -16.78 8.75 12.92
CA PHE A 127 -16.69 7.48 13.64
C PHE A 127 -17.10 7.56 15.12
N GLU A 128 -16.98 8.73 15.75
CA GLU A 128 -17.35 8.90 17.17
C GLU A 128 -18.86 8.92 17.39
N ASN A 129 -19.64 9.39 16.42
CA ASN A 129 -21.09 9.49 16.52
C ASN A 129 -21.84 8.59 15.52
N ASP A 130 -21.12 7.77 14.75
CA ASP A 130 -21.73 6.79 13.87
C ASP A 130 -22.28 5.62 14.71
N SER A 131 -23.60 5.55 14.84
CA SER A 131 -24.31 4.50 15.56
C SER A 131 -24.42 3.18 14.77
N THR A 132 -23.72 3.06 13.63
CA THR A 132 -23.76 1.88 12.77
C THR A 132 -22.66 0.86 13.14
N HIS A 133 -22.68 0.37 14.38
CA HIS A 133 -22.03 -0.86 14.81
C HIS A 133 -22.87 -1.58 15.88
#